data_AF-A0A2I3HFW8-F1
#
_entry.id   AF-A0A2I3HFW8-F1
#
_cell.length_a   1.000
_cell.length_b   1.000
_cell.length_c   1.000
_cell.angle_alpha   90.00
_cell.angle_beta   90.00
_cell.angle_gamma   90.00
#
_symmetry.space_group_name_H-M   'P 1'
#
loop_
_entity.id
_entity.type
_entity.pdbx_description
1 polymer ?
#
loop_
_entity_poly.entity_id
_entity_poly.type
_entity_poly.pdbx_seq_one_letter_code
_entity_poly.pdbx_strand_id
1 'polypeptide(L)'
;NAGVTQNPRHLVRRRGQEARLICSPVKGHSHVYWYRQLPEEGLKFMVYLQKEKIIDESGMPKERFSAEFPKEGPSILRIQQAV
;
A
#
# COMPACT_ATOMS: atom_id res chain seq x y z
N ASN A 1 -13.66 -8.65 -11.22
CA ASN A 1 -13.72 -8.17 -9.82
C ASN A 1 -12.30 -8.15 -9.29
N ALA A 2 -11.79 -7.03 -8.75
CA ALA A 2 -10.49 -7.05 -8.10
C ALA A 2 -10.62 -7.93 -6.85
N GLY A 3 -9.78 -8.96 -6.71
CA GLY A 3 -9.81 -9.89 -5.57
C GLY A 3 -9.35 -9.26 -4.25
N VAL A 4 -9.60 -7.96 -4.05
CA VAL A 4 -9.14 -7.15 -2.92
C VAL A 4 -10.19 -6.11 -2.53
N THR A 5 -10.26 -5.79 -1.24
CA THR A 5 -11.01 -4.65 -0.69
C THR A 5 -10.02 -3.64 -0.12
N GLN A 6 -10.09 -2.39 -0.59
CA GLN A 6 -9.27 -1.30 -0.05
C GLN A 6 -10.08 -0.41 0.89
N ASN A 7 -9.52 -0.08 2.05
CA ASN A 7 -10.14 0.77 3.06
C ASN A 7 -9.14 1.76 3.67
N PRO A 8 -9.51 3.04 3.85
CA PRO A 8 -10.70 3.71 3.34
C PRO A 8 -10.63 3.98 1.83
N ARG A 9 -11.79 4.14 1.19
CA ARG A 9 -11.90 4.53 -0.24
C ARG A 9 -11.45 5.97 -0.48
N HIS A 10 -11.69 6.85 0.50
CA HIS A 10 -11.27 8.25 0.48
C HIS A 10 -10.61 8.59 1.81
N LEU A 11 -9.44 9.21 1.76
CA LEU A 11 -8.68 9.61 2.94
C LEU A 11 -8.18 11.03 2.75
N VAL A 12 -8.62 11.93 3.64
CA VAL A 12 -8.10 13.28 3.75
C VAL A 12 -7.48 13.44 5.14
N ARG A 13 -6.23 13.91 5.17
CA ARG A 13 -5.43 14.11 6.39
C ARG A 13 -4.69 15.43 6.30
N ARG A 14 -4.43 16.05 7.46
CA ARG A 14 -3.59 17.25 7.52
C ARG A 14 -2.15 16.87 7.19
N ARG A 15 -1.39 17.82 6.64
CA ARG A 15 0.05 17.65 6.45
C ARG A 15 0.71 17.30 7.79
N GLY A 16 1.62 16.34 7.76
CA GLY A 16 2.33 15.84 8.95
C GLY A 16 1.60 14.75 9.74
N GLN A 17 0.32 14.50 9.46
CA GLN A 17 -0.37 13.35 10.02
C GLN A 17 -0.10 12.11 9.19
N GLU A 18 0.16 10.99 9.86
CA GLU A 18 0.25 9.69 9.20
C GLU A 18 -1.07 9.32 8.53
N ALA A 19 -0.98 8.84 7.30
CA ALA A 19 -2.09 8.24 6.58
C ALA A 19 -1.84 6.74 6.42
N ARG A 20 -2.91 5.94 6.58
CA ARG A 20 -2.87 4.48 6.40
C ARG A 20 -3.94 4.06 5.41
N LEU A 21 -3.55 3.27 4.43
CA LEU A 21 -4.45 2.56 3.52
C LEU A 21 -4.32 1.07 3.78
N ILE A 22 -5.44 0.37 3.79
CA ILE A 22 -5.55 -1.05 4.11
C ILE A 22 -6.03 -1.79 2.87
N CYS A 23 -5.41 -2.91 2.54
CA CYS A 23 -5.79 -3.81 1.46
C CYS A 23 -6.05 -5.21 2.03
N SER A 24 -7.31 -5.65 1.95
CA SER A 24 -7.76 -6.98 2.36
C SER A 24 -7.99 -7.84 1.12
N PRO A 25 -7.09 -8.76 0.76
CA PRO A 25 -7.33 -9.67 -0.35
C PRO A 25 -8.39 -10.73 0.02
N VAL A 26 -9.06 -11.30 -0.99
CA VAL A 26 -10.00 -12.41 -0.77
C VAL A 26 -9.28 -13.64 -0.21
N LYS A 27 -10.01 -14.49 0.52
CA LYS A 27 -9.44 -15.65 1.22
C LYS A 27 -8.61 -16.52 0.25
N GLY A 28 -7.41 -16.89 0.69
CA GLY A 28 -6.47 -17.71 -0.10
C GLY A 28 -5.43 -16.92 -0.90
N HIS A 29 -5.63 -15.62 -1.10
CA HIS A 29 -4.62 -14.78 -1.73
C HIS A 29 -3.54 -14.35 -0.73
N SER A 30 -2.28 -14.65 -1.08
CA SER A 30 -1.11 -14.39 -0.25
C SER A 30 -0.22 -13.27 -0.79
N HIS A 31 -0.57 -12.67 -1.93
CA HIS A 31 0.17 -11.58 -2.56
C HIS A 31 -0.65 -10.31 -2.67
N VAL A 32 0.01 -9.15 -2.51
CA VAL A 32 -0.57 -7.82 -2.73
C VAL A 32 0.45 -6.96 -3.46
N TYR A 33 -0.06 -6.14 -4.39
CA TYR A 33 0.70 -5.10 -5.06
C TYR A 33 0.14 -3.73 -4.68
N TRP A 34 1.00 -2.78 -4.35
CA TRP A 34 0.63 -1.38 -4.21
C TRP A 34 1.12 -0.59 -5.40
N TYR A 35 0.24 0.28 -5.90
CA TYR A 35 0.52 1.23 -6.95
C TYR A 35 0.05 2.61 -6.50
N ARG A 36 0.67 3.65 -7.06
CA ARG A 36 0.22 5.04 -6.92
C ARG A 36 -0.02 5.66 -8.29
N GLN A 37 -0.97 6.59 -8.34
CA GLN A 37 -1.23 7.41 -9.52
C GLN A 37 -1.48 8.84 -9.06
N LEU A 38 -0.72 9.79 -9.60
CA LEU A 38 -0.94 11.23 -9.41
C LEU A 38 -1.77 11.77 -10.60
N PRO A 39 -2.45 12.93 -10.46
CA PRO A 39 -3.39 13.46 -11.47
C PRO A 39 -2.88 13.60 -12.92
N GLU A 40 -1.57 13.55 -13.15
CA GLU A 40 -0.95 13.66 -14.49
C GLU A 40 0.05 12.53 -14.76
N GLU A 41 0.15 11.55 -13.86
CA GLU A 41 1.08 10.44 -13.98
C GLU A 41 0.36 9.15 -14.36
N GLY A 42 1.08 8.26 -15.05
CA GLY A 42 0.68 6.87 -15.20
C GLY A 42 0.70 6.14 -13.85
N LEU A 43 0.11 4.94 -13.85
CA LEU A 43 0.17 4.05 -12.70
C LEU A 43 1.63 3.66 -12.42
N LYS A 44 2.16 4.04 -11.25
CA LYS A 44 3.52 3.72 -10.83
C LYS A 44 3.51 2.61 -9.79
N PHE A 45 4.29 1.56 -10.06
CA PHE A 45 4.54 0.48 -9.11
C PHE A 45 5.21 1.02 -7.85
N MET A 46 4.83 0.47 -6.69
CA MET A 46 5.47 0.78 -5.41
C MET A 46 6.10 -0.47 -4.80
N VAL A 47 5.30 -1.50 -4.51
CA VAL A 47 5.78 -2.72 -3.84
C VAL A 47 4.92 -3.93 -4.17
N TYR A 48 5.57 -5.09 -4.17
CA TYR A 48 4.99 -6.43 -4.20
C TYR A 48 5.34 -7.16 -2.89
N LEU A 49 4.30 -7.52 -2.15
CA LEU A 49 4.40 -8.27 -0.90
C LEU A 49 3.79 -9.66 -1.08
N GLN A 50 4.47 -10.69 -0.58
CA GLN A 50 3.91 -12.02 -0.38
C GLN A 50 3.89 -12.32 1.11
N LYS A 51 2.78 -11.97 1.77
CA LYS A 51 2.68 -11.94 3.24
C LYS A 51 3.91 -11.23 3.83
N GLU A 52 4.55 -11.83 4.82
CA GLU A 52 5.65 -11.23 5.58
C GLU A 52 6.93 -10.98 4.74
N LYS A 53 6.91 -11.33 3.45
CA LYS A 53 8.03 -11.15 2.53
C LYS A 53 7.79 -9.97 1.61
N ILE A 54 8.75 -9.07 1.57
CA ILE A 54 8.90 -8.07 0.50
C ILE A 54 9.56 -8.78 -0.67
N ILE A 55 8.86 -8.88 -1.81
CA ILE A 55 9.39 -9.53 -3.01
C ILE A 55 10.08 -8.50 -3.90
N ASP A 56 9.47 -7.32 -4.05
CA ASP A 56 10.03 -6.19 -4.80
C ASP A 56 9.50 -4.88 -4.22
N GLU A 57 10.39 -3.96 -3.87
CA GLU A 57 10.06 -2.61 -3.40
C GLU A 57 10.84 -1.54 -4.17
N SER A 58 11.38 -1.88 -5.34
CA SER A 58 12.20 -0.99 -6.18
C SER A 58 11.47 0.29 -6.61
N GLY A 59 10.14 0.26 -6.67
CA GLY A 59 9.30 1.40 -7.01
C GLY A 59 8.91 2.28 -5.82
N MET A 60 9.26 1.92 -4.58
CA MET A 60 8.79 2.60 -3.38
C MET A 60 9.68 3.80 -3.01
N PRO A 61 9.14 5.04 -2.92
CA PRO A 61 9.86 6.18 -2.35
C PRO A 61 9.90 6.06 -0.82
N LYS A 62 10.98 5.49 -0.29
CA LYS A 62 11.11 5.06 1.11
C LYS A 62 11.18 6.23 2.11
N GLU A 63 11.39 7.45 1.64
CA GLU A 63 11.40 8.67 2.47
C GLU A 63 10.01 9.00 3.03
N ARG A 64 8.96 8.47 2.39
CA ARG A 64 7.57 8.79 2.73
C ARG A 64 6.66 7.58 2.88
N PHE A 65 7.00 6.48 2.21
CA PHE A 65 6.12 5.32 2.11
C PHE A 65 6.76 4.09 2.73
N SER A 66 5.93 3.29 3.40
CA SER A 66 6.26 1.93 3.81
C SER A 66 5.04 1.04 3.66
N ALA A 67 5.25 -0.25 3.44
CA ALA A 67 4.16 -1.21 3.37
C ALA A 67 4.51 -2.51 4.09
N GLU A 68 3.48 -3.12 4.66
CA GLU A 68 3.58 -4.39 5.37
C GLU A 68 2.42 -5.30 4.96
N PHE A 69 2.63 -6.61 5.04
CA PHE A 69 1.57 -7.60 4.90
C PHE A 69 1.79 -8.73 5.91
N PRO A 70 1.15 -8.67 7.09
CA PRO A 70 1.31 -9.69 8.11
C PRO A 70 0.84 -11.07 7.63
N LYS A 71 1.31 -12.12 8.31
CA LYS A 71 0.87 -13.51 8.07
C LYS A 71 -0.65 -13.61 8.06
N GLU A 72 -1.28 -12.99 9.05
CA GLU A 72 -2.72 -12.88 9.23
C GLU A 72 -3.14 -11.42 9.22
N GLY A 73 -4.26 -11.12 8.57
CA GLY A 73 -4.76 -9.75 8.42
C GLY A 73 -4.44 -9.12 7.07
N PRO A 74 -4.72 -7.81 6.92
CA PRO A 74 -4.61 -7.10 5.66
C PRO A 74 -3.21 -6.51 5.43
N SER A 75 -2.88 -6.22 4.18
CA SER A 75 -1.72 -5.39 3.89
C SER A 75 -2.00 -3.92 4.23
N ILE A 76 -0.99 -3.22 4.73
CA ILE A 76 -1.09 -1.81 5.14
C ILE A 76 -0.04 -1.03 4.37
N LEU A 77 -0.45 0.04 3.69
CA LEU A 77 0.42 1.09 3.17
C LEU A 77 0.37 2.28 4.11
N ARG A 78 1.53 2.71 4.60
CA ARG A 78 1.70 3.88 5.45
C ARG A 78 2.32 5.01 4.65
N ILE A 79 1.82 6.21 4.90
CA ILE A 79 2.29 7.44 4.30
C ILE A 79 2.63 8.38 5.46
N GLN A 80 3.91 8.69 5.59
CA GLN A 80 4.42 9.57 6.63
C GLN A 80 4.74 10.95 6.05
N GLN A 81 5.12 11.89 6.89
CA GLN A 81 5.69 13.14 6.38
C GLN A 81 7.07 12.82 5.82
N ALA A 82 7.38 13.32 4.62
CA ALA A 82 8.77 13.41 4.21
C ALA A 82 9.48 14.39 5.16
N VAL A 83 10.61 13.97 5.72
CA VAL A 83 11.53 14.86 6.45
C VAL A 83 12.06 15.92 5.49
#